data_AF-A0A4R9B0W4-F1
#
_entry.id   AF-A0A4R9B0W4-F1
#
_cell.length_a   1.000
_cell.length_b   1.000
_cell.length_c   1.000
_cell.angle_alpha   90.00
_cell.angle_beta   90.00
_cell.angle_gamma   90.00
#
_symmetry.space_group_name_H-M   'P 1'
#
loop_
_entity.id
_entity.type
_entity.pdbx_description
1 polymer ?
#
loop_
_entity_poly.entity_id
_entity_poly.type
_entity_poly.pdbx_seq_one_letter_code
_entity_poly.pdbx_strand_id
1 'polypeptide(L)'
;MMNILPAKTNLHRSGVNQTGGSPFFYLLFPVAVVWLARGRRPLRLAIVTFGVIIAATATLFIVAGPVAEQVGQSQQGLIGYTMTFFPPYRFGEFVIGVLMGLAVRGGWRCPVRLSVAVGFVAVALVAAGVTLSLVDHPSAPQLASVCLIPTFALLIASAASSDAKEHRTLLWHPAMVRLGRASFALYLVHWVVIHAVAELAGGGTPTWLAALIAVAVSLVIADVAHNFFEVPIERKLRRLLGPRPSIPSQNKPARVPGPHTSSANTPNGGKAIASSGGELLFPNRRRTSLGEAKHK
;
A
#
# COMPACT_ATOMS: atom_id res chain seq x y z
N MET A 1 -49.98 -43.33 7.92
CA MET A 1 -49.06 -43.58 6.79
C MET A 1 -48.58 -42.22 6.29
N MET A 2 -47.64 -41.53 6.92
CA MET A 2 -46.23 -41.87 7.11
C MET A 2 -45.60 -42.35 5.80
N ASN A 3 -45.05 -41.44 5.00
CA ASN A 3 -43.93 -41.77 4.14
C ASN A 3 -42.85 -40.71 4.31
N ILE A 4 -41.72 -41.19 4.79
CA ILE A 4 -40.57 -40.50 5.34
C ILE A 4 -39.41 -40.80 4.38
N LEU A 5 -38.83 -39.73 3.81
CA LEU A 5 -37.44 -39.60 3.32
C LEU A 5 -36.99 -40.42 2.09
N PRO A 6 -35.83 -40.07 1.45
CA PRO A 6 -35.02 -38.86 1.62
C PRO A 6 -34.65 -38.14 0.30
N ALA A 7 -34.53 -36.82 0.44
CA ALA A 7 -33.61 -35.98 -0.32
C ALA A 7 -32.16 -36.47 -0.14
N LYS A 8 -31.66 -37.27 -1.09
CA LYS A 8 -30.23 -37.54 -1.28
C LYS A 8 -29.99 -37.78 -2.76
N THR A 9 -29.51 -36.75 -3.47
CA THR A 9 -28.60 -36.86 -4.65
C THR A 9 -28.54 -35.51 -5.36
N ASN A 10 -27.93 -34.48 -4.76
CA ASN A 10 -27.44 -33.30 -5.53
C ASN A 10 -26.33 -32.53 -4.79
N LEU A 11 -25.59 -33.19 -3.88
CA LEU A 11 -24.51 -32.55 -3.09
C LEU A 11 -23.09 -32.91 -3.58
N HIS A 12 -22.94 -33.43 -4.80
CA HIS A 12 -21.64 -33.96 -5.26
C HIS A 12 -21.11 -33.39 -6.58
N ARG A 13 -21.57 -32.19 -7.01
CA ARG A 13 -21.08 -31.58 -8.27
C ARG A 13 -20.62 -30.12 -8.18
N SER A 14 -20.50 -29.52 -6.99
CA SER A 14 -20.03 -28.15 -6.81
C SER A 14 -18.58 -28.02 -6.28
N GLY A 15 -17.92 -29.14 -5.96
CA GLY A 15 -16.62 -29.14 -5.29
C GLY A 15 -15.36 -29.14 -6.17
N VAL A 16 -15.46 -29.38 -7.48
CA VAL A 16 -14.28 -29.78 -8.30
C VAL A 16 -13.76 -28.69 -9.26
N ASN A 17 -14.35 -27.49 -9.28
CA ASN A 17 -13.94 -26.46 -10.25
C ASN A 17 -13.27 -25.22 -9.62
N GLN A 18 -13.02 -25.21 -8.30
CA GLN A 18 -12.42 -24.05 -7.61
C GLN A 18 -10.87 -24.02 -7.65
N THR A 19 -10.21 -24.99 -8.29
CA THR A 19 -8.76 -25.00 -8.49
C THR A 19 -8.31 -24.20 -9.72
N GLY A 20 -8.95 -23.05 -9.95
CA GLY A 20 -8.67 -22.15 -11.07
C GLY A 20 -7.84 -20.92 -10.71
N GLY A 21 -7.30 -20.84 -9.49
CA GLY A 21 -6.39 -19.77 -9.06
C GLY A 21 -5.12 -19.81 -9.91
N SER A 22 -5.12 -19.06 -11.00
CA SER A 22 -4.24 -19.34 -12.13
C SER A 22 -2.79 -18.98 -11.76
N PRO A 23 -1.81 -19.91 -11.86
CA PRO A 23 -0.38 -19.59 -11.66
C PRO A 23 0.12 -18.44 -12.57
N PHE A 24 -0.66 -18.13 -13.61
CA PHE A 24 -0.57 -16.93 -14.42
C PHE A 24 -0.41 -15.63 -13.63
N PHE A 25 -1.12 -15.43 -12.51
CA PHE A 25 -1.00 -14.19 -11.73
C PHE A 25 0.41 -13.95 -11.21
N TYR A 26 1.03 -15.00 -10.65
CA TYR A 26 2.39 -14.93 -10.09
C TYR A 26 3.45 -14.71 -11.18
N LEU A 27 3.18 -15.16 -12.41
CA LEU A 27 4.06 -14.95 -13.56
C LEU A 27 3.87 -13.57 -14.22
N LEU A 28 2.63 -13.08 -14.31
CA LEU A 28 2.33 -11.77 -14.89
C LEU A 28 2.83 -10.63 -14.00
N PHE A 29 2.80 -10.84 -12.68
CA PHE A 29 3.17 -9.85 -11.68
C PHE A 29 4.55 -9.20 -11.90
N PRO A 30 5.68 -9.95 -11.95
CA PRO A 30 6.99 -9.34 -12.14
C PRO A 30 7.10 -8.63 -13.49
N VAL A 31 6.51 -9.18 -14.55
CA VAL A 31 6.51 -8.57 -15.89
C VAL A 31 5.75 -7.24 -15.88
N ALA A 32 4.56 -7.23 -15.28
CA ALA A 32 3.74 -6.03 -15.18
C ALA A 32 4.43 -4.95 -14.36
N VAL A 33 5.01 -5.27 -13.20
CA VAL A 33 5.75 -4.29 -12.37
C VAL A 33 6.92 -3.69 -13.13
N VAL A 34 7.72 -4.52 -13.82
CA VAL A 34 8.85 -4.04 -14.63
C VAL A 34 8.37 -3.15 -15.79
N TRP A 35 7.27 -3.52 -16.45
CA TRP A 35 6.70 -2.74 -17.55
C TRP A 35 6.11 -1.40 -17.06
N LEU A 36 5.31 -1.42 -15.99
CA LEU A 36 4.74 -0.23 -15.35
C LEU A 36 5.84 0.73 -14.85
N ALA A 37 6.93 0.19 -14.30
CA ALA A 37 8.06 0.99 -13.81
C ALA A 37 8.83 1.73 -14.92
N ARG A 38 8.69 1.32 -16.19
CA ARG A 38 9.27 2.03 -17.35
C ARG A 38 8.38 3.19 -17.82
N GLY A 39 7.13 3.26 -17.38
CA GLY A 39 6.18 4.29 -17.78
C GLY A 39 6.52 5.67 -17.20
N ARG A 40 6.30 6.73 -17.99
CA ARG A 40 6.56 8.13 -17.58
C ARG A 40 5.39 8.82 -16.87
N ARG A 41 4.21 8.20 -16.80
CA ARG A 41 2.97 8.83 -16.29
C ARG A 41 2.19 7.92 -15.33
N PRO A 42 2.81 7.46 -14.22
CA PRO A 42 2.19 6.49 -13.31
C PRO A 42 0.87 6.98 -12.68
N LEU A 43 0.75 8.26 -12.35
CA LEU A 43 -0.48 8.82 -11.78
C LEU A 43 -1.66 8.74 -12.77
N ARG A 44 -1.43 9.08 -14.05
CA ARG A 44 -2.45 8.97 -15.09
C ARG A 44 -2.86 7.51 -15.28
N LEU A 45 -1.91 6.59 -15.26
CA LEU A 45 -2.21 5.16 -15.35
C LEU A 45 -3.05 4.71 -14.15
N ALA A 46 -2.77 5.17 -12.93
CA ALA A 46 -3.57 4.81 -11.74
C ALA A 46 -5.03 5.26 -11.89
N ILE A 47 -5.25 6.49 -12.39
CA ILE A 47 -6.59 7.04 -12.65
C ILE A 47 -7.31 6.22 -13.72
N VAL A 48 -6.63 5.88 -14.82
CA VAL A 48 -7.22 5.06 -15.89
C VAL A 48 -7.56 3.67 -15.37
N THR A 49 -6.66 3.01 -14.64
CA THR A 49 -6.91 1.69 -14.04
C THR A 49 -8.10 1.74 -13.09
N PHE A 50 -8.22 2.79 -12.26
CA PHE A 50 -9.37 2.96 -11.39
C PHE A 50 -10.68 3.14 -12.17
N GLY A 51 -10.67 3.96 -13.23
CA GLY A 51 -11.83 4.11 -14.12
C GLY A 51 -12.23 2.79 -14.81
N VAL A 52 -11.26 1.97 -15.21
CA VAL A 52 -11.52 0.63 -15.76
C VAL A 52 -12.15 -0.30 -14.73
N ILE A 53 -11.71 -0.26 -13.46
CA ILE A 53 -12.32 -1.07 -12.39
C ILE A 53 -13.77 -0.64 -12.15
N ILE A 54 -14.06 0.67 -12.12
CA ILE A 54 -15.43 1.19 -11.99
C ILE A 54 -16.28 0.71 -13.16
N ALA A 55 -15.81 0.89 -14.40
CA ALA A 55 -16.53 0.48 -15.60
C ALA A 55 -16.77 -1.03 -15.60
N ALA A 56 -15.75 -1.84 -15.32
CA ALA A 56 -15.88 -3.30 -15.23
C ALA A 56 -16.87 -3.72 -14.13
N THR A 57 -16.87 -3.03 -12.99
CA THR A 57 -17.83 -3.25 -11.92
C THR A 57 -19.25 -2.94 -12.41
N ALA A 58 -19.47 -1.76 -12.98
CA ALA A 58 -20.79 -1.37 -13.49
C ALA A 58 -21.29 -2.33 -14.58
N THR A 59 -20.43 -2.70 -15.53
CA THR A 59 -20.75 -3.71 -16.56
C THR A 59 -21.11 -5.05 -15.92
N LEU A 60 -20.35 -5.51 -14.93
CA LEU A 60 -20.66 -6.75 -14.22
C LEU A 60 -22.04 -6.67 -13.55
N PHE A 61 -22.39 -5.56 -12.89
CA PHE A 61 -23.70 -5.39 -12.28
C PHE A 61 -24.86 -5.41 -13.30
N ILE A 62 -24.65 -4.85 -14.49
CA ILE A 62 -25.65 -4.81 -15.57
C ILE A 62 -25.82 -6.21 -16.20
N VAL A 63 -24.72 -6.90 -16.48
CA VAL A 63 -24.71 -8.15 -17.25
C VAL A 63 -24.92 -9.38 -16.37
N ALA A 64 -24.62 -9.30 -15.07
CA ALA A 64 -24.70 -10.46 -14.20
C ALA A 64 -26.11 -11.04 -14.07
N GLY A 65 -27.17 -10.23 -14.14
CA GLY A 65 -28.55 -10.72 -14.10
C GLY A 65 -28.87 -11.65 -15.28
N PRO A 66 -28.80 -11.16 -16.53
CA PRO A 66 -29.03 -11.98 -17.72
C PRO A 66 -28.14 -13.22 -17.80
N VAL A 67 -26.86 -13.10 -17.43
CA VAL A 67 -25.93 -14.25 -17.47
C VAL A 67 -26.25 -15.26 -16.38
N ALA A 68 -26.61 -14.81 -15.18
CA ALA A 68 -26.98 -15.69 -14.09
C ALA A 68 -28.22 -16.55 -14.43
N GLU A 69 -29.22 -15.95 -15.10
CA GLU A 69 -30.38 -16.66 -15.61
C GLU A 69 -29.99 -17.77 -16.61
N GLN A 70 -29.10 -17.47 -17.55
CA GLN A 70 -28.64 -18.43 -18.56
C GLN A 70 -27.84 -19.60 -17.98
N VAL A 71 -27.06 -19.34 -16.92
CA VAL A 71 -26.14 -20.32 -16.32
C VAL A 71 -26.79 -21.04 -15.11
N GLY A 72 -28.03 -20.71 -14.77
CA GLY A 72 -28.74 -21.28 -13.61
C GLY A 72 -28.06 -20.95 -12.28
N GLN A 73 -27.39 -19.81 -12.21
CA GLN A 73 -26.70 -19.32 -11.01
C GLN A 73 -27.45 -18.11 -10.43
N SER A 74 -27.18 -17.77 -9.18
CA SER A 74 -27.66 -16.50 -8.64
C SER A 74 -26.80 -15.35 -9.18
N GLN A 75 -27.43 -14.22 -9.51
CA GLN A 75 -26.73 -12.99 -9.92
C GLN A 75 -25.68 -12.59 -8.86
N GLN A 76 -26.05 -12.76 -7.59
CA GLN A 76 -25.19 -12.50 -6.44
C GLN A 76 -23.98 -13.43 -6.40
N GLY A 77 -24.17 -14.72 -6.68
CA GLY A 77 -23.10 -15.70 -6.74
C GLY A 77 -22.09 -15.37 -7.85
N LEU A 78 -22.57 -14.94 -9.01
CA LEU A 78 -21.72 -14.55 -10.14
C LEU A 78 -20.91 -13.28 -9.85
N ILE A 79 -21.56 -12.25 -9.28
CA ILE A 79 -20.90 -11.00 -8.87
C ILE A 79 -19.88 -11.28 -7.77
N GLY A 80 -20.28 -12.02 -6.72
CA GLY A 80 -19.43 -12.38 -5.60
C GLY A 80 -18.23 -13.20 -6.04
N TYR A 81 -18.43 -14.22 -6.89
CA TYR A 81 -17.35 -15.04 -7.43
C TYR A 81 -16.37 -14.20 -8.26
N THR A 82 -16.90 -13.39 -9.19
CA THR A 82 -16.07 -12.58 -10.08
C THR A 82 -15.28 -11.56 -9.29
N MET A 83 -15.90 -10.82 -8.37
CA MET A 83 -15.19 -9.77 -7.65
C MET A 83 -14.26 -10.33 -6.57
N THR A 84 -14.49 -11.53 -6.05
CA THR A 84 -13.67 -12.11 -4.96
C THR A 84 -12.55 -13.01 -5.48
N PHE A 85 -12.85 -13.87 -6.45
CA PHE A 85 -11.92 -14.91 -6.90
C PHE A 85 -11.35 -14.68 -8.29
N PHE A 86 -11.93 -13.80 -9.12
CA PHE A 86 -11.40 -13.54 -10.46
C PHE A 86 -10.10 -12.73 -10.38
N PRO A 87 -8.94 -13.33 -10.70
CA PRO A 87 -7.65 -12.67 -10.50
C PRO A 87 -7.50 -11.33 -11.25
N PRO A 88 -8.00 -11.17 -12.51
CA PRO A 88 -7.89 -9.91 -13.24
C PRO A 88 -8.54 -8.71 -12.55
N TYR A 89 -9.65 -8.92 -11.84
CA TYR A 89 -10.34 -7.83 -11.13
C TYR A 89 -9.47 -7.31 -9.98
N ARG A 90 -8.98 -8.23 -9.13
CA ARG A 90 -8.13 -7.92 -7.97
C ARG A 90 -6.74 -7.41 -8.37
N PHE A 91 -6.25 -7.84 -9.53
CA PHE A 91 -5.01 -7.35 -10.10
C PHE A 91 -5.05 -5.84 -10.35
N GLY A 92 -6.21 -5.30 -10.76
CA GLY A 92 -6.38 -3.85 -10.95
C GLY A 92 -6.13 -3.04 -9.67
N GLU A 93 -6.66 -3.50 -8.53
CA GLU A 93 -6.48 -2.86 -7.22
C GLU A 93 -5.00 -2.84 -6.81
N PHE A 94 -4.32 -3.96 -7.04
CA PHE A 94 -2.88 -4.08 -6.81
C PHE A 94 -2.07 -3.12 -7.71
N VAL A 95 -2.40 -3.07 -9.01
CA VAL A 95 -1.74 -2.19 -9.98
C VAL A 95 -1.88 -0.72 -9.58
N ILE A 96 -3.03 -0.31 -9.06
CA ILE A 96 -3.21 1.06 -8.51
C ILE A 96 -2.19 1.31 -7.39
N GLY A 97 -2.05 0.41 -6.43
CA GLY A 97 -1.06 0.54 -5.35
C GLY A 97 0.38 0.70 -5.87
N VAL A 98 0.78 -0.13 -6.83
CA VAL A 98 2.11 -0.04 -7.49
C VAL A 98 2.29 1.30 -8.19
N LEU A 99 1.28 1.73 -8.95
CA LEU A 99 1.32 2.99 -9.68
C LEU A 99 1.38 4.20 -8.75
N MET A 100 0.71 4.17 -7.59
CA MET A 100 0.86 5.21 -6.58
C MET A 100 2.28 5.26 -6.01
N GLY A 101 2.88 4.10 -5.72
CA GLY A 101 4.29 4.02 -5.30
C GLY A 101 5.26 4.53 -6.36
N LEU A 102 5.05 4.16 -7.63
CA LEU A 102 5.84 4.64 -8.78
C LEU A 102 5.67 6.14 -9.02
N ALA A 103 4.47 6.68 -8.82
CA ALA A 103 4.22 8.12 -8.90
C ALA A 103 5.04 8.87 -7.86
N VAL A 104 5.06 8.37 -6.62
CA VAL A 104 5.88 8.96 -5.56
C VAL A 104 7.37 8.85 -5.87
N ARG A 105 7.82 7.69 -6.35
CA ARG A 105 9.21 7.48 -6.79
C ARG A 105 9.61 8.39 -7.95
N GLY A 106 8.68 8.69 -8.85
CA GLY A 106 8.85 9.61 -9.98
C GLY A 106 8.83 11.09 -9.62
N GLY A 107 8.75 11.43 -8.33
CA GLY A 107 8.84 12.81 -7.83
C GLY A 107 7.50 13.44 -7.46
N TRP A 108 6.37 12.81 -7.78
CA TRP A 108 5.07 13.29 -7.27
C TRP A 108 5.03 13.13 -5.75
N ARG A 109 4.38 14.06 -5.04
CA ARG A 109 4.22 13.97 -3.58
C ARG A 109 2.76 14.13 -3.25
N CYS A 110 2.23 13.17 -2.50
CA CYS A 110 0.87 13.25 -2.00
C CYS A 110 0.75 14.47 -1.08
N PRO A 111 -0.26 15.35 -1.30
CA PRO A 111 -0.46 16.53 -0.46
C PRO A 111 -1.05 16.17 0.92
N VAL A 112 -1.61 14.97 1.08
CA VAL A 112 -2.27 14.54 2.31
C VAL A 112 -1.25 13.92 3.27
N ARG A 113 -1.27 14.38 4.54
CA ARG A 113 -0.43 13.84 5.62
C ARG A 113 -0.87 12.41 5.95
N LEU A 114 0.09 11.56 6.33
CA LEU A 114 -0.18 10.15 6.67
C LEU A 114 -1.25 9.99 7.76
N SER A 115 -1.21 10.79 8.83
CA SER A 115 -2.21 10.72 9.91
C SER A 115 -3.63 11.01 9.42
N VAL A 116 -3.79 11.97 8.51
CA VAL A 116 -5.09 12.31 7.91
C VAL A 116 -5.57 11.17 7.01
N ALA A 117 -4.68 10.58 6.21
CA ALA A 117 -5.03 9.43 5.37
C ALA A 117 -5.44 8.21 6.21
N VAL A 118 -4.75 7.94 7.32
CA VAL A 118 -5.14 6.88 8.29
C VAL A 118 -6.52 7.17 8.87
N GLY A 119 -6.79 8.41 9.28
CA GLY A 119 -8.11 8.81 9.77
C GLY A 119 -9.21 8.60 8.71
N PHE A 120 -8.93 8.96 7.46
CA PHE A 120 -9.87 8.78 6.36
C PHE A 120 -10.18 7.30 6.09
N VAL A 121 -9.17 6.44 6.12
CA VAL A 121 -9.37 4.99 6.00
C VAL A 121 -10.16 4.44 7.18
N ALA A 122 -9.87 4.87 8.42
CA ALA A 122 -10.63 4.44 9.59
C ALA A 122 -12.11 4.82 9.49
N VAL A 123 -12.40 6.07 9.11
CA VAL A 123 -13.78 6.55 8.89
C VAL A 123 -14.46 5.77 7.76
N ALA A 124 -13.76 5.53 6.64
CA ALA A 124 -14.32 4.78 5.52
C ALA A 124 -14.62 3.32 5.89
N LEU A 125 -13.78 2.67 6.70
CA LEU A 125 -14.01 1.32 7.19
C LEU A 125 -15.21 1.26 8.15
N VAL A 126 -15.33 2.23 9.08
CA VAL A 126 -16.50 2.32 9.97
C VAL A 126 -17.77 2.57 9.15
N ALA A 127 -17.74 3.52 8.21
CA ALA A 127 -18.87 3.79 7.33
C ALA A 127 -19.27 2.57 6.51
N ALA A 128 -18.31 1.82 5.96
CA ALA A 128 -18.57 0.57 5.27
C ALA A 128 -19.21 -0.47 6.20
N GLY A 129 -18.68 -0.65 7.41
CA GLY A 129 -19.23 -1.59 8.39
C GLY A 129 -20.66 -1.25 8.84
N VAL A 130 -20.93 0.03 9.11
CA VAL A 130 -22.28 0.53 9.41
C VAL A 130 -23.22 0.32 8.22
N THR A 131 -22.77 0.67 7.01
CA THR A 131 -23.57 0.47 5.79
C THR A 131 -23.92 -1.00 5.59
N LEU A 132 -22.97 -1.92 5.77
CA LEU A 132 -23.20 -3.36 5.68
C LEU A 132 -24.13 -3.90 6.77
N SER A 133 -24.24 -3.20 7.90
CA SER A 133 -25.14 -3.58 9.00
C SER A 133 -26.57 -3.04 8.80
N LEU A 134 -26.71 -1.92 8.07
CA LEU A 134 -28.00 -1.26 7.83
C LEU A 134 -28.62 -1.63 6.48
N VAL A 135 -27.79 -1.97 5.50
CA VAL A 135 -28.20 -2.26 4.13
C VAL A 135 -28.12 -3.75 3.90
N ASP A 136 -29.27 -4.43 3.97
CA ASP A 136 -29.40 -5.83 3.60
C ASP A 136 -29.48 -5.97 2.07
N HIS A 137 -28.40 -5.60 1.39
CA HIS A 137 -28.26 -5.77 -0.04
C HIS A 137 -27.14 -6.77 -0.34
N PRO A 138 -27.40 -7.87 -1.07
CA PRO A 138 -26.41 -8.92 -1.28
C PRO A 138 -25.11 -8.49 -1.94
N SER A 139 -25.12 -7.36 -2.66
CA SER A 139 -23.95 -6.79 -3.32
C SER A 139 -23.23 -5.68 -2.55
N ALA A 140 -23.72 -5.34 -1.35
CA ALA A 140 -23.15 -4.29 -0.52
C ALA A 140 -21.66 -4.52 -0.18
N PRO A 141 -21.19 -5.75 0.12
CA PRO A 141 -19.77 -6.00 0.40
C PRO A 141 -18.85 -5.67 -0.78
N GLN A 142 -19.30 -5.99 -2.00
CA GLN A 142 -18.51 -5.75 -3.21
C GLN A 142 -18.47 -4.25 -3.54
N LEU A 143 -19.58 -3.54 -3.37
CA LEU A 143 -19.62 -2.08 -3.56
C LEU A 143 -18.75 -1.37 -2.52
N ALA A 144 -18.83 -1.77 -1.25
CA ALA A 144 -17.98 -1.25 -0.18
C ALA A 144 -16.49 -1.44 -0.51
N SER A 145 -16.11 -2.60 -1.06
CA SER A 145 -14.74 -2.87 -1.50
C SER A 145 -14.25 -1.86 -2.55
N VAL A 146 -15.07 -1.58 -3.57
CA VAL A 146 -14.72 -0.62 -4.64
C VAL A 146 -14.61 0.80 -4.09
N CYS A 147 -15.53 1.19 -3.20
CA CYS A 147 -15.50 2.50 -2.55
C CYS A 147 -14.26 2.72 -1.66
N LEU A 148 -13.65 1.64 -1.16
CA LEU A 148 -12.44 1.73 -0.35
C LEU A 148 -11.16 1.90 -1.18
N ILE A 149 -11.16 1.55 -2.48
CA ILE A 149 -9.96 1.62 -3.34
C ILE A 149 -9.29 3.02 -3.29
N PRO A 150 -10.01 4.15 -3.46
CA PRO A 150 -9.38 5.48 -3.39
C PRO A 150 -8.77 5.78 -2.02
N THR A 151 -9.41 5.32 -0.94
CA THR A 151 -8.95 5.57 0.42
C THR A 151 -7.63 4.85 0.71
N PHE A 152 -7.51 3.59 0.25
CA PHE A 152 -6.26 2.84 0.34
C PHE A 152 -5.19 3.37 -0.61
N ALA A 153 -5.55 3.76 -1.84
CA ALA A 153 -4.61 4.40 -2.77
C ALA A 153 -4.04 5.70 -2.18
N LEU A 154 -4.87 6.50 -1.50
CA LEU A 154 -4.45 7.70 -0.78
C LEU A 154 -3.51 7.34 0.38
N LEU A 155 -3.86 6.34 1.19
CA LEU A 155 -3.02 5.87 2.29
C LEU A 155 -1.63 5.43 1.81
N ILE A 156 -1.57 4.62 0.75
CA ILE A 156 -0.31 4.17 0.14
C ILE A 156 0.50 5.37 -0.36
N ALA A 157 -0.14 6.29 -1.07
CA ALA A 157 0.50 7.50 -1.57
C ALA A 157 1.06 8.40 -0.46
N SER A 158 0.30 8.61 0.62
CA SER A 158 0.70 9.38 1.79
C SER A 158 1.83 8.71 2.56
N ALA A 159 1.77 7.38 2.75
CA ALA A 159 2.83 6.61 3.40
C ALA A 159 4.14 6.70 2.61
N ALA A 160 4.10 6.36 1.32
CA ALA A 160 5.27 6.45 0.44
C ALA A 160 5.84 7.87 0.38
N SER A 161 4.98 8.89 0.34
CA SER A 161 5.42 10.29 0.33
C SER A 161 6.07 10.72 1.64
N SER A 162 5.62 10.17 2.77
CA SER A 162 6.21 10.41 4.09
C SER A 162 7.56 9.73 4.24
N ASP A 163 7.68 8.48 3.79
CA ASP A 163 8.94 7.73 3.81
C ASP A 163 9.99 8.41 2.92
N ALA A 164 9.58 8.89 1.74
CA ALA A 164 10.46 9.63 0.84
C ALA A 164 10.84 11.04 1.34
N LYS A 165 10.26 11.51 2.47
CA LYS A 165 10.65 12.75 3.16
C LYS A 165 11.53 12.46 4.40
N GLU A 166 11.92 11.19 4.62
CA GLU A 166 12.68 10.72 5.78
C GLU A 166 12.05 11.09 7.13
N HIS A 167 10.75 11.35 7.17
CA HIS A 167 10.08 11.60 8.44
C HIS A 167 9.99 10.30 9.22
N ARG A 168 10.46 10.32 10.48
CA ARG A 168 10.19 9.24 11.43
C ARG A 168 8.69 9.16 11.67
N THR A 169 8.02 8.23 11.01
CA THR A 169 6.60 7.94 11.22
C THR A 169 6.44 6.80 12.24
N LEU A 170 5.24 6.64 12.78
CA LEU A 170 4.88 5.51 13.65
C LEU A 170 5.09 4.14 12.96
N LEU A 171 5.16 4.11 11.63
CA LEU A 171 5.42 2.88 10.85
C LEU A 171 6.81 2.31 11.11
N TRP A 172 7.77 3.14 11.53
CA TRP A 172 9.13 2.71 11.88
C TRP A 172 9.23 2.15 13.30
N HIS A 173 8.16 2.22 14.09
CA HIS A 173 8.18 1.72 15.47
C HIS A 173 8.39 0.20 15.49
N PRO A 174 9.27 -0.35 16.36
CA PRO A 174 9.59 -1.78 16.37
C PRO A 174 8.38 -2.71 16.49
N ALA A 175 7.34 -2.27 17.22
CA ALA A 175 6.09 -3.01 17.34
C ALA A 175 5.32 -3.09 16.00
N MET A 176 5.25 -2.00 15.23
CA MET A 176 4.60 -2.00 13.90
C MET A 176 5.38 -2.86 12.91
N VAL A 177 6.70 -2.80 12.95
CA VAL A 177 7.55 -3.66 12.13
C VAL A 177 7.35 -5.14 12.49
N ARG A 178 7.24 -5.47 13.79
CA ARG A 178 6.96 -6.84 14.25
C ARG A 178 5.60 -7.33 13.77
N LEU A 179 4.57 -6.50 13.87
CA LEU A 179 3.23 -6.82 13.38
C LEU A 179 3.23 -7.05 11.87
N GLY A 180 3.98 -6.24 11.11
CA GLY A 180 4.18 -6.44 9.68
C GLY A 180 4.86 -7.76 9.34
N ARG A 181 5.86 -8.19 10.13
CA ARG A 181 6.52 -9.50 9.95
C ARG A 181 5.59 -10.67 10.26
N ALA A 182 4.76 -10.56 11.30
CA ALA A 182 3.78 -11.58 11.66
C ALA A 182 2.52 -11.56 10.77
N SER A 183 2.38 -10.59 9.86
CA SER A 183 1.15 -10.41 9.05
C SER A 183 0.85 -11.59 8.13
N PHE A 184 1.88 -12.28 7.63
CA PHE A 184 1.70 -13.48 6.81
C PHE A 184 1.13 -14.64 7.62
N ALA A 185 1.70 -14.90 8.80
CA ALA A 185 1.17 -15.87 9.73
C ALA A 185 -0.28 -15.52 10.11
N LEU A 186 -0.55 -14.27 10.47
CA LEU A 186 -1.89 -13.78 10.79
C LEU A 186 -2.88 -14.03 9.64
N TYR A 187 -2.49 -13.76 8.39
CA TYR A 187 -3.30 -14.03 7.22
C TYR A 187 -3.69 -15.52 7.09
N LEU A 188 -2.80 -16.45 7.44
CA LEU A 188 -3.11 -17.88 7.36
C LEU A 188 -4.08 -18.34 8.47
N VAL A 189 -3.91 -17.85 9.70
CA VAL A 189 -4.67 -18.37 10.85
C VAL A 189 -5.97 -17.62 11.14
N HIS A 190 -6.07 -16.32 10.82
CA HIS A 190 -7.22 -15.52 11.25
C HIS A 190 -8.55 -16.09 10.76
N TRP A 191 -8.64 -16.60 9.53
CA TRP A 191 -9.89 -17.15 8.98
C TRP A 191 -10.37 -18.37 9.78
N VAL A 192 -9.46 -19.30 10.09
CA VAL A 192 -9.74 -20.50 10.89
C VAL A 192 -10.17 -20.11 12.31
N VAL A 193 -9.47 -19.15 12.91
CA VAL A 193 -9.77 -18.66 14.26
C VAL A 193 -11.13 -17.97 14.31
N ILE A 194 -11.46 -17.13 13.32
CA ILE A 194 -12.76 -16.46 13.26
C ILE A 194 -13.90 -17.48 13.21
N HIS A 195 -13.77 -18.53 12.38
CA HIS A 195 -14.79 -19.57 12.29
C HIS A 195 -14.91 -20.38 13.58
N ALA A 196 -13.77 -20.79 14.15
CA ALA A 196 -13.75 -21.52 15.41
C ALA A 196 -14.38 -20.70 16.54
N VAL A 197 -14.03 -19.42 16.67
CA VAL A 197 -14.63 -18.54 17.69
C VAL A 197 -16.12 -18.34 17.43
N ALA A 198 -16.54 -18.15 16.17
CA ALA A 198 -17.96 -18.02 15.84
C ALA A 198 -18.78 -19.27 16.21
N GLU A 199 -18.24 -20.47 15.97
CA GLU A 199 -18.88 -21.73 16.35
C GLU A 199 -18.96 -21.92 17.87
N LEU A 200 -17.90 -21.55 18.60
CA LEU A 200 -17.83 -21.71 20.06
C LEU A 200 -18.64 -20.65 20.82
N ALA A 201 -18.71 -19.42 20.32
CA ALA A 201 -19.33 -18.31 21.02
C ALA A 201 -20.87 -18.46 21.06
N GLY A 202 -21.46 -19.16 20.08
CA GLY A 202 -22.88 -19.45 20.01
C GLY A 202 -23.76 -18.19 19.94
N GLY A 203 -25.07 -18.34 20.13
CA GLY A 203 -26.02 -17.22 20.02
C GLY A 203 -26.04 -16.25 21.21
N GLY A 204 -25.36 -16.56 22.32
CA GLY A 204 -25.41 -15.78 23.56
C GLY A 204 -24.32 -14.72 23.72
N THR A 205 -23.23 -14.81 22.95
CA THR A 205 -22.14 -13.84 23.01
C THR A 205 -22.36 -12.66 22.08
N PRO A 206 -22.16 -11.41 22.55
CA PRO A 206 -22.19 -10.24 21.68
C PRO A 206 -21.15 -10.35 20.55
N THR A 207 -21.54 -10.03 19.32
CA THR A 207 -20.67 -10.13 18.13
C THR A 207 -19.37 -9.36 18.27
N TRP A 208 -19.40 -8.17 18.88
CA TRP A 208 -18.21 -7.35 19.10
C TRP A 208 -17.21 -8.04 20.04
N LEU A 209 -17.70 -8.77 21.04
CA LEU A 209 -16.86 -9.50 21.99
C LEU A 209 -16.23 -10.73 21.31
N ALA A 210 -17.02 -11.49 20.54
CA ALA A 210 -16.52 -12.61 19.74
C ALA A 210 -15.44 -12.14 18.74
N ALA A 211 -15.65 -10.99 18.08
CA ALA A 211 -14.67 -10.40 17.18
C ALA A 211 -13.37 -9.99 17.90
N LEU A 212 -13.47 -9.36 19.09
CA LEU A 212 -12.29 -9.02 19.89
C LEU A 212 -11.51 -10.27 20.32
N ILE A 213 -12.21 -11.33 20.74
CA ILE A 213 -11.59 -12.61 21.09
C ILE A 213 -10.90 -13.20 19.87
N ALA A 214 -11.57 -13.25 18.71
CA ALA A 214 -11.00 -13.78 17.48
C ALA A 214 -9.74 -13.02 17.06
N VAL A 215 -9.75 -11.69 17.13
CA VAL A 215 -8.56 -10.86 16.84
C VAL A 215 -7.44 -11.15 17.83
N ALA A 216 -7.73 -11.17 19.13
CA ALA A 216 -6.71 -11.43 20.15
C ALA A 216 -6.07 -12.81 19.98
N VAL A 217 -6.88 -13.86 19.83
CA VAL A 217 -6.41 -15.23 19.61
C VAL A 217 -5.61 -15.35 18.31
N SER A 218 -6.08 -14.71 17.23
CA SER A 218 -5.37 -14.71 15.94
C SER A 218 -3.99 -14.08 16.05
N LEU A 219 -3.86 -12.97 16.79
CA LEU A 219 -2.57 -12.30 17.01
C LEU A 219 -1.61 -13.17 17.82
N VAL A 220 -2.09 -13.85 18.86
CA VAL A 220 -1.25 -14.76 19.67
C VAL A 220 -0.76 -15.93 18.81
N ILE A 221 -1.66 -16.59 18.07
CA ILE A 221 -1.29 -17.73 17.23
C ILE A 221 -0.34 -17.28 16.11
N ALA A 222 -0.58 -16.11 15.51
CA ALA A 222 0.28 -15.54 14.48
C ALA A 222 1.69 -15.24 15.00
N ASP A 223 1.83 -14.65 16.19
CA ASP A 223 3.14 -14.34 16.78
C ASP A 223 3.91 -15.63 17.11
N VAL A 224 3.24 -16.63 17.68
CA VAL A 224 3.83 -17.96 17.91
C VAL A 224 4.25 -18.60 16.57
N ALA A 225 3.35 -18.66 15.59
CA ALA A 225 3.66 -19.27 14.30
C ALA A 225 4.83 -18.58 13.58
N HIS A 226 4.86 -17.24 13.62
CA HIS A 226 5.92 -16.44 13.03
C HIS A 226 7.28 -16.73 13.70
N ASN A 227 7.34 -16.72 15.03
CA ASN A 227 8.58 -16.92 15.77
C ASN A 227 9.11 -18.36 15.70
N PHE A 228 8.21 -19.36 15.66
CA PHE A 228 8.58 -20.78 15.70
C PHE A 228 8.70 -21.46 14.34
N PHE A 229 8.03 -20.98 13.29
CA PHE A 229 8.11 -21.59 11.96
C PHE A 229 8.77 -20.66 10.95
N GLU A 230 8.26 -19.45 10.80
CA GLU A 230 8.70 -18.55 9.72
C GLU A 230 10.17 -18.12 9.91
N VAL A 231 10.51 -17.59 11.08
CA VAL A 231 11.87 -17.13 11.40
C VAL A 231 12.93 -18.24 11.27
N PRO A 232 12.75 -19.45 11.84
CA PRO A 232 13.77 -20.50 11.70
C PRO A 232 13.88 -21.06 10.29
N ILE A 233 12.75 -21.22 9.57
CA ILE A 233 12.77 -21.68 8.18
C ILE A 233 13.46 -20.64 7.30
N GLU A 234 13.14 -19.36 7.45
CA GLU A 234 13.78 -18.27 6.70
C GLU A 234 15.29 -18.24 6.96
N ARG A 235 15.72 -18.35 8.21
CA ARG A 235 17.16 -18.42 8.56
C ARG A 235 17.84 -19.63 7.92
N LYS A 236 17.21 -20.80 7.93
CA LYS A 236 17.75 -22.02 7.30
C LYS A 236 17.83 -21.85 5.79
N LEU A 237 16.80 -21.32 5.16
CA LEU A 237 16.73 -21.13 3.71
C LEU A 237 17.73 -20.08 3.22
N ARG A 238 17.91 -18.97 3.96
CA ARG A 238 18.94 -17.96 3.65
C ARG A 238 20.37 -18.51 3.76
N ARG A 239 20.62 -19.46 4.67
CA ARG A 239 21.92 -20.16 4.76
C ARG A 239 22.14 -21.08 3.56
N LEU A 240 21.08 -21.70 3.03
CA LEU A 240 21.15 -22.63 1.90
C LEU A 240 21.22 -21.92 0.54
N LEU A 241 20.50 -20.81 0.34
CA LEU A 241 20.44 -20.08 -0.94
C LEU A 241 21.54 -19.01 -1.10
N GLY A 242 22.42 -18.86 -0.10
CA GLY A 242 23.49 -17.86 -0.10
C GLY A 242 22.99 -16.41 0.06
N PRO A 243 23.92 -15.44 0.25
CA PRO A 243 23.55 -14.04 0.39
C PRO A 243 22.84 -13.53 -0.87
N ARG A 244 21.59 -13.08 -0.73
CA ARG A 244 20.96 -12.24 -1.76
C ARG A 244 21.85 -11.00 -1.98
N PRO A 245 22.01 -10.50 -3.22
CA PRO A 245 22.61 -9.21 -3.46
C PRO A 245 21.89 -8.18 -2.58
N SER A 246 22.62 -7.60 -1.62
CA SER A 246 22.09 -6.52 -0.81
C SER A 246 21.76 -5.37 -1.75
N ILE A 247 20.47 -5.04 -1.89
CA ILE A 247 20.09 -3.71 -2.41
C ILE A 247 20.83 -2.73 -1.50
N PRO A 248 21.71 -1.87 -2.05
CA PRO A 248 22.53 -0.98 -1.23
C PRO A 248 21.62 -0.23 -0.27
N SER A 249 21.74 -0.52 1.02
CA SER A 249 21.04 0.26 2.03
C SER A 249 21.56 1.68 1.87
N GLN A 250 20.69 2.61 1.50
CA GLN A 250 20.97 4.06 1.50
C GLN A 250 21.12 4.59 2.94
N ASN A 251 21.71 3.80 3.82
CA ASN A 251 21.86 4.08 5.24
C ASN A 251 23.35 4.19 5.60
N LYS A 252 24.08 4.96 4.80
CA LYS A 252 25.33 5.57 5.22
C LYS A 252 25.19 7.06 4.90
N PRO A 253 25.00 7.96 5.89
CA PRO A 253 25.13 9.37 5.61
C PRO A 253 26.53 9.56 5.05
N ALA A 254 26.60 10.06 3.81
CA ALA A 254 27.84 10.54 3.25
C ALA A 254 28.36 11.59 4.23
N ARG A 255 29.41 11.23 4.98
CA ARG A 255 30.18 12.18 5.76
C ARG A 255 30.75 13.15 4.74
N VAL A 256 30.07 14.28 4.55
CA VAL A 256 30.61 15.43 3.81
C VAL A 256 31.94 15.75 4.49
N PRO A 257 33.10 15.62 3.81
CA PRO A 257 34.34 16.13 4.34
C PRO A 257 34.12 17.65 4.49
N GLY A 258 34.19 18.15 5.73
CA GLY A 258 34.12 19.59 5.97
C GLY A 258 35.22 20.30 5.18
N PRO A 259 35.01 21.58 4.82
CA PRO A 259 35.98 22.33 4.04
C PRO A 259 37.30 22.35 4.82
N HIS A 260 38.36 21.86 4.18
CA HIS A 260 39.72 22.05 4.64
C HIS A 260 39.96 23.56 4.72
N THR A 261 39.90 24.13 5.92
CA THR A 261 40.50 25.43 6.17
C THR A 261 41.99 25.24 5.96
N SER A 262 42.46 25.63 4.78
CA SER A 262 43.87 25.80 4.48
C SER A 262 44.44 26.76 5.53
N SER A 263 45.16 26.20 6.50
CA SER A 263 45.97 26.97 7.43
C SER A 263 47.12 27.58 6.62
N ALA A 264 46.91 28.81 6.16
CA ALA A 264 47.97 29.63 5.61
C ALA A 264 48.92 29.99 6.77
N ASN A 265 50.04 29.29 6.80
CA ASN A 265 51.20 29.58 7.63
C ASN A 265 51.59 31.05 7.42
N THR A 266 51.46 31.87 8.46
CA THR A 266 51.97 33.25 8.49
C THR A 266 53.32 33.23 9.19
N PRO A 267 54.43 33.66 8.57
CA PRO A 267 55.62 34.02 9.34
C PRO A 267 55.44 35.46 9.82
N ASN A 268 55.15 35.62 11.11
CA ASN A 268 55.16 36.92 11.77
C ASN A 268 56.58 37.21 12.28
N GLY A 269 57.25 38.16 11.65
CA GLY A 269 58.56 38.68 12.03
C GLY A 269 58.65 40.14 11.62
N GLY A 270 57.95 41.01 12.35
CA GLY A 270 58.03 42.46 12.14
C GLY A 270 59.36 43.03 12.61
N LYS A 271 59.98 43.86 11.76
CA LYS A 271 60.83 44.98 12.17
C LYS A 271 60.60 46.18 11.24
N ALA A 272 60.63 47.34 11.87
CA ALA A 272 60.34 48.68 11.37
C ALA A 272 61.17 49.11 10.14
N ILE A 273 60.70 50.15 9.43
CA ILE A 273 61.35 51.48 9.33
C ILE A 273 60.59 52.40 8.34
N ALA A 274 60.26 53.58 8.85
CA ALA A 274 60.19 54.93 8.27
C ALA A 274 59.85 55.22 6.78
N SER A 275 58.96 56.22 6.65
CA SER A 275 59.14 57.51 5.94
C SER A 275 58.26 57.82 4.71
N SER A 276 57.59 58.97 4.83
CA SER A 276 57.51 60.09 3.88
C SER A 276 56.67 60.02 2.59
N GLY A 277 55.77 61.02 2.47
CA GLY A 277 55.24 61.61 1.22
C GLY A 277 54.07 60.85 0.60
N GLY A 278 52.94 61.44 0.19
CA GLY A 278 52.63 62.80 -0.23
C GLY A 278 51.73 62.69 -1.48
N GLU A 279 50.66 63.49 -1.55
CA GLU A 279 49.83 63.81 -2.74
C GLU A 279 48.86 62.73 -3.29
N LEU A 280 47.53 62.95 -3.19
CA LEU A 280 46.64 63.69 -4.13
C LEU A 280 46.43 62.97 -5.49
N LEU A 281 45.21 62.50 -5.78
CA LEU A 281 44.38 63.00 -6.90
C LEU A 281 43.02 62.28 -7.05
N PHE A 282 42.08 63.05 -7.59
CA PHE A 282 40.63 62.94 -7.78
C PHE A 282 40.01 61.71 -8.47
N PRO A 283 38.66 61.54 -8.35
CA PRO A 283 37.85 60.48 -8.97
C PRO A 283 37.36 60.86 -10.38
N ASN A 284 37.08 59.88 -11.25
CA ASN A 284 36.40 60.19 -12.53
C ASN A 284 35.47 59.09 -13.09
N ARG A 285 34.18 59.45 -13.11
CA ARG A 285 33.06 59.21 -14.06
C ARG A 285 33.08 58.04 -15.06
N ARG A 286 31.90 57.40 -15.18
CA ARG A 286 30.81 57.63 -16.19
C ARG A 286 29.62 56.71 -15.81
N ARG A 287 28.41 57.17 -15.47
CA ARG A 287 27.29 57.82 -16.21
C ARG A 287 26.97 57.21 -17.59
N THR A 288 25.82 56.50 -17.65
CA THR A 288 24.64 56.63 -18.55
C THR A 288 23.65 55.52 -18.10
N SER A 289 22.45 55.77 -17.53
CA SER A 289 21.19 56.22 -18.18
C SER A 289 20.86 55.35 -19.42
N LEU A 290 19.68 54.81 -19.69
CA LEU A 290 18.27 55.04 -19.35
C LEU A 290 17.56 53.71 -19.73
N GLY A 291 16.51 53.23 -19.06
CA GLY A 291 15.16 53.63 -19.41
C GLY A 291 14.15 52.51 -19.04
N GLU A 292 13.22 52.88 -18.17
CA GLU A 292 11.94 52.21 -17.95
C GLU A 292 11.07 52.22 -19.22
N ALA A 293 10.13 51.27 -19.32
CA ALA A 293 8.68 51.55 -19.34
C ALA A 293 7.86 50.55 -20.20
N LYS A 294 7.01 49.80 -19.49
CA LYS A 294 5.54 49.72 -19.64
C LYS A 294 4.86 49.34 -20.97
N HIS A 295 3.84 48.49 -20.79
CA HIS A 295 2.61 48.27 -21.57
C HIS A 295 2.65 47.42 -22.85
N LYS A 296 2.14 46.19 -22.74
CA LYS A 296 0.77 45.85 -23.16
C LYS A 296 0.23 44.66 -22.36
#